data_AF-A0A969J3S7-F1
#
_entry.id   AF-A0A969J3S7-F1
#
_cell.length_a   1.000
_cell.length_b   1.000
_cell.length_c   1.000
_cell.angle_alpha   90.00
_cell.angle_beta   90.00
_cell.angle_gamma   90.00
#
_symmetry.space_group_name_H-M   'P 1'
#
loop_
_entity.id
_entity.type
_entity.pdbx_description
1 polymer ?
#
loop_
_entity_poly.entity_id
_entity_poly.type
_entity_poly.pdbx_seq_one_letter_code
_entity_poly.pdbx_strand_id
1 'polypeptide(L)' 'MKVTVTEQGVLIPKSLLEGIQEVEIRKQNGAIVIVPIVQEDPIFQLGKDPIYDSVTDASVNHDLYL' A
#
# COMPACT_ATOMS: atom_id res chain seq x y z
N MET A 1 9.91 -1.85 24.84
CA MET A 1 9.37 -0.89 25.84
C MET A 1 8.26 -1.57 26.63
N LYS A 2 7.92 -1.09 27.83
CA LYS A 2 6.76 -1.57 28.59
C LYS A 2 5.75 -0.42 28.70
N VAL A 3 4.52 -0.66 28.27
CA VAL A 3 3.42 0.30 28.29
C VAL A 3 2.22 -0.35 28.95
N THR A 4 1.48 0.43 29.73
CA THR A 4 0.27 -0.02 30.41
C THR A 4 -0.92 0.11 29.48
N VAL A 5 -1.81 -0.87 29.52
CA VAL A 5 -3.08 -0.82 28.79
C VAL A 5 -4.05 0.09 29.54
N THR A 6 -4.61 1.09 28.85
CA THR A 6 -5.65 1.98 29.39
C THR A 6 -7.02 1.64 28.79
N GLU A 7 -8.06 2.36 29.17
CA GLU A 7 -9.39 2.24 28.56
C GLU A 7 -9.38 2.55 27.05
N GLN A 8 -8.41 3.35 26.57
CA GLN A 8 -8.20 3.62 25.15
C GLN A 8 -7.28 2.59 24.47
N GLY A 9 -6.79 1.58 25.18
CA GLY A 9 -5.86 0.58 24.67
C GLY A 9 -4.39 0.91 24.95
N VAL A 10 -3.51 0.72 23.97
CA VAL A 10 -2.07 0.96 24.09
C VAL A 10 -1.64 2.05 23.12
N LEU A 11 -0.95 3.07 23.63
CA LEU A 11 -0.36 4.12 22.80
C LEU A 11 0.98 3.65 22.23
N ILE A 12 1.11 3.71 20.91
CA ILE A 12 2.33 3.39 20.17
C ILE A 12 3.02 4.70 19.79
N PRO A 13 4.28 4.93 20.20
CA PRO A 13 5.02 6.12 19.81
C PRO A 13 5.10 6.28 18.28
N LYS A 14 4.88 7.51 17.79
CA LYS A 14 4.94 7.84 16.36
C LYS A 14 6.32 7.53 15.74
N SER A 15 7.39 7.60 16.52
CA SER A 15 8.74 7.26 16.08
C SER A 15 8.89 5.80 15.64
N LEU A 16 8.02 4.90 16.12
CA LEU A 16 8.00 3.49 15.68
C LEU A 16 7.26 3.30 14.35
N LEU A 17 6.59 4.34 13.86
CA LEU A 17 5.76 4.33 12.64
C LEU A 17 6.22 5.40 11.64
N GLU A 18 7.47 5.87 11.74
CA GLU A 18 8.00 6.87 10.81
C GLU A 18 7.99 6.37 9.36
N GLY A 19 7.52 7.22 8.44
CA GLY A 19 7.38 6.88 7.02
C GLY A 19 6.19 5.96 6.69
N ILE A 20 5.44 5.50 7.69
CA ILE A 20 4.25 4.65 7.49
C ILE A 20 2.99 5.53 7.54
N GLN A 21 2.21 5.50 6.46
CA GLN A 21 0.94 6.24 6.38
C GLN A 21 -0.24 5.42 6.92
N GLU A 22 -0.26 4.12 6.60
CA GLU A 22 -1.35 3.22 6.96
C GLU A 22 -0.82 1.88 7.46
N VAL A 23 -1.57 1.23 8.34
CA VAL A 23 -1.22 -0.08 8.92
C VAL A 23 -2.42 -1.01 8.96
N GLU A 24 -2.17 -2.29 8.71
CA GLU A 24 -3.06 -3.39 9.02
C GLU A 24 -2.77 -3.86 10.44
N ILE A 25 -3.82 -3.98 11.28
CA ILE A 25 -3.70 -4.49 12.65
C ILE A 25 -4.46 -5.80 12.76
N ARG A 26 -3.76 -6.88 13.15
CA ARG A 26 -4.35 -8.21 13.28
C ARG A 26 -3.89 -8.93 14.54
N LYS A 27 -4.80 -9.72 15.12
CA LYS A 27 -4.52 -10.58 16.27
C LYS A 27 -4.23 -11.99 15.78
N GLN A 28 -3.04 -12.50 16.05
CA GLN A 28 -2.62 -13.84 15.65
C GLN A 28 -1.68 -14.44 16.70
N ASN A 29 -1.89 -15.72 17.05
CA ASN A 29 -1.03 -16.49 17.95
C ASN A 29 -0.70 -15.79 19.29
N GLY A 30 -1.69 -15.14 19.90
CA GLY A 30 -1.49 -14.42 21.17
C GLY A 30 -0.75 -13.08 21.05
N ALA A 31 -0.43 -12.65 19.82
CA ALA A 31 0.18 -11.35 19.53
C ALA A 31 -0.77 -10.44 18.75
N ILE A 32 -0.58 -9.13 18.91
CA ILE A 32 -1.10 -8.12 17.99
C ILE A 32 0.04 -7.76 17.04
N VAL A 33 -0.19 -7.91 15.74
CA VAL A 33 0.78 -7.60 14.70
C VAL A 33 0.28 -6.41 13.91
N ILE A 34 1.18 -5.46 13.71
CA ILE A 34 0.96 -4.21 13.00
C ILE A 34 1.88 -4.23 11.80
N VAL A 35 1.31 -4.19 10.60
CA VAL A 35 2.06 -4.27 9.34
C VAL A 35 1.74 -3.03 8.52
N PRO A 36 2.74 -2.33 7.95
CA PRO A 36 2.46 -1.23 7.03
C PRO A 36 1.67 -1.72 5.83
N ILE A 37 0.64 -0.97 5.45
CA ILE A 37 -0.02 -1.14 4.17
C ILE A 37 0.84 -0.41 3.15
N VAL A 38 1.53 -1.19 2.31
CA VAL A 38 2.21 -0.64 1.15
C VAL A 38 1.16 -0.48 0.05
N GLN A 39 0.38 0.59 0.13
CA GLN A 39 -0.39 1.04 -1.03
C GLN A 39 0.59 1.77 -1.95
N GLU A 40 1.16 1.04 -2.91
CA GLU A 40 1.76 1.73 -4.04
C GLU A 40 0.61 2.31 -4.86
N ASP A 41 0.54 3.64 -4.97
CA ASP A 41 -0.46 4.29 -5.82
C ASP A 41 -0.34 3.70 -7.24
N PRO A 42 -1.42 3.12 -7.79
CA PRO A 42 -1.40 2.53 -9.13
C PRO A 42 -0.88 3.48 -10.20
N ILE A 43 -1.02 4.79 -10.01
CA ILE A 43 -0.46 5.80 -10.92
C ILE A 43 1.06 5.67 -11.05
N PHE A 44 1.76 5.34 -9.96
CA PHE A 44 3.22 5.14 -9.95
C PHE A 44 3.61 3.75 -10.48
N GLN A 45 2.64 2.88 -10.79
CA GLN A 45 2.88 1.59 -11.43
C GLN A 45 2.66 1.64 -12.96
N LEU A 46 2.03 2.70 -13.48
CA LEU A 46 1.80 2.85 -14.91
C LEU A 46 3.13 2.88 -15.68
N GLY A 47 3.21 2.10 -16.75
CA GLY A 47 4.39 2.04 -17.63
C GLY A 47 5.57 1.23 -17.11
N LYS A 48 5.48 0.63 -15.91
CA LYS A 48 6.53 -0.27 -15.40
C LYS A 48 6.55 -1.64 -16.10
N ASP A 49 5.39 -2.09 -16.58
CA ASP A 49 5.24 -3.34 -17.34
C ASP A 49 4.42 -3.08 -18.62
N PRO A 50 5.02 -2.45 -19.64
CA PRO A 50 4.33 -2.15 -20.89
C PRO A 50 4.10 -3.43 -21.71
N ILE A 51 2.92 -3.53 -22.34
CA ILE A 51 2.64 -4.58 -23.31
C ILE A 51 3.27 -4.16 -24.65
N TYR A 52 4.02 -5.09 -25.27
CA TYR A 52 4.50 -4.93 -26.64
C TYR A 52 3.43 -5.41 -27.60
N ASP A 53 2.97 -4.51 -28.46
CA ASP A 53 2.04 -4.80 -29.55
C ASP A 53 2.69 -4.43 -30.89
N SER A 54 2.28 -5.13 -31.93
CA SER A 54 2.54 -4.81 -33.34
C SER A 54 1.92 -3.47 -33.78
N VAL A 55 0.88 -3.02 -33.08
CA VAL A 55 0.21 -1.75 -33.37
C VAL A 55 0.90 -0.60 -32.61
N THR A 56 1.72 0.17 -33.32
CA THR A 56 2.50 1.26 -32.72
C THR A 56 1.74 2.57 -32.59
N ASP A 57 0.54 2.69 -33.16
CA ASP A 57 -0.26 3.91 -33.24
C ASP A 57 -1.63 3.79 -32.54
N ALA A 58 -1.83 2.75 -31.74
CA ALA A 58 -3.11 2.47 -31.06
C ALA A 58 -3.60 3.64 -30.19
N SER A 59 -2.68 4.39 -29.56
CA SER A 59 -3.03 5.58 -28.77
C SER A 59 -3.46 6.77 -29.62
N VAL A 60 -3.01 6.86 -30.88
CA VAL A 60 -3.32 7.97 -31.80
C VAL A 60 -4.64 7.70 -32.52
N ASN A 61 -4.87 6.44 -32.92
CA ASN A 61 -6.01 6.01 -33.71
C ASN A 61 -6.99 5.15 -32.90
N HIS A 62 -7.24 5.53 -31.64
CA HIS A 62 -8.01 4.73 -30.68
C HIS A 62 -9.36 4.23 -31.23
N ASP A 63 -10.13 5.13 -31.84
CA ASP A 63 -11.45 4.83 -32.40
C ASP A 63 -11.41 3.81 -33.56
N LEU A 64 -10.25 3.62 -34.19
CA LEU A 64 -10.06 2.67 -35.28
C LEU A 64 -9.86 1.24 -34.77
N TYR A 65 -9.52 1.08 -33.49
CA TYR A 65 -9.12 -0.19 -32.86
C TYR A 65 -10.08 -0.67 -31.76
N LEU A 66 -11.15 0.09 -31.45
CA LEU A 66 -12.27 -0.33 -30.60
C LEU A 66 -13.42 -0.93 -31.43
#